data_AF-R8D7B0-F1
#
_entry.id   AF-R8D7B0-F1
#
_cell.length_a   1.000
_cell.length_b   1.000
_cell.length_c   1.000
_cell.angle_alpha   90.00
_cell.angle_beta   90.00
_cell.angle_gamma   90.00
#
_symmetry.space_group_name_H-M   'P 1'
#
loop_
_entity.id
_entity.type
_entity.pdbx_description
1 polymer ?
#
loop_
_entity_poly.entity_id
_entity_poly.type
_entity_poly.pdbx_seq_one_letter_code
_entity_poly.pdbx_strand_id
1 'polypeptide(L)'
;MNKENKVTFGLKNVHYVPIDIQDFLVKFGTPIPLPGGVELTFEPRGDLIEFYADDMLYYAASNNQGYDGTLSIATIPEQFAIDALGEELDETDGVLNELADAKGKPFALLFEFDGDVNATRHVMYNCSASRPTIASKTKTSSAEPNTNELKFVSSPIVLAPGGRPMVKTKTTAKTTQAIYNDWYKKVYVKTPAAPKGA
;
A
#
# COMPACT_ATOMS: atom_id res chain seq x y z
N MET A 1 -4.30 4.73 30.51
CA MET A 1 -5.17 5.25 29.42
C MET A 1 -4.33 5.29 28.17
N ASN A 2 -4.73 4.61 27.09
CA ASN A 2 -3.95 4.61 25.86
C ASN A 2 -4.11 5.99 25.20
N LYS A 3 -3.00 6.72 25.11
CA LYS A 3 -2.96 8.10 24.62
C LYS A 3 -2.90 8.10 23.08
N GLU A 4 -3.75 8.91 22.45
CA GLU A 4 -3.73 9.12 21.01
C GLU A 4 -2.59 10.07 20.62
N ASN A 5 -2.03 9.87 19.42
CA ASN A 5 -1.06 10.80 18.86
C ASN A 5 -1.74 12.14 18.57
N LYS A 6 -1.03 13.22 18.87
CA LYS A 6 -1.44 14.60 18.56
C LYS A 6 -0.84 15.09 17.25
N VAL A 7 0.33 14.55 16.89
CA VAL A 7 1.10 14.96 15.72
C VAL A 7 1.65 13.73 15.02
N THR A 8 1.85 13.87 13.71
CA THR A 8 2.42 12.86 12.82
C THR A 8 3.74 13.37 12.28
N PHE A 9 4.74 12.50 12.24
CA PHE A 9 6.08 12.78 11.74
C PHE A 9 6.40 11.85 10.55
N GLY A 10 7.69 11.64 10.28
CA GLY A 10 8.20 11.00 9.07
C GLY A 10 7.68 9.60 8.76
N LEU A 11 7.83 9.23 7.49
CA LEU A 11 7.60 7.90 6.94
C LEU A 11 8.71 6.94 7.37
N LYS A 12 8.34 5.75 7.85
CA LYS A 12 9.27 4.68 8.24
C LYS A 12 8.74 3.31 7.83
N ASN A 13 9.63 2.32 7.78
CA ASN A 13 9.32 0.90 7.65
C ASN A 13 8.34 0.57 6.50
N VAL A 14 8.60 1.08 5.31
CA VAL A 14 7.84 0.70 4.12
C VAL A 14 8.18 -0.75 3.74
N HIS A 15 7.16 -1.56 3.54
CA HIS A 15 7.25 -2.95 3.10
C HIS A 15 6.18 -3.20 2.05
N TYR A 16 6.50 -4.02 1.05
CA TYR A 16 5.50 -4.56 0.15
C TYR A 16 5.26 -6.03 0.50
N VAL A 17 4.10 -6.56 0.09
CA VAL A 17 3.74 -7.94 0.31
C VAL A 17 3.11 -8.46 -0.98
N PRO A 18 3.73 -9.42 -1.67
CA PRO A 18 3.09 -10.06 -2.82
C PRO A 18 1.71 -10.61 -2.42
N ILE A 19 0.71 -10.41 -3.27
CA ILE A 19 -0.62 -10.99 -3.06
C ILE A 19 -0.94 -11.99 -4.16
N ASP A 20 -1.61 -13.07 -3.76
CA ASP A 20 -2.16 -14.06 -4.66
C ASP A 20 -3.67 -14.15 -4.42
N ILE A 21 -4.45 -14.04 -5.49
CA ILE A 21 -5.91 -14.01 -5.44
C ILE A 21 -6.40 -15.29 -6.11
N GLN A 22 -6.87 -16.24 -5.30
CA GLN A 22 -7.41 -17.51 -5.75
C GLN A 22 -8.81 -17.71 -5.18
N ASP A 23 -9.79 -18.06 -6.01
CA ASP A 23 -11.14 -18.45 -5.58
C ASP A 23 -11.80 -17.48 -4.57
N PHE A 24 -11.69 -16.16 -4.82
CA PHE A 24 -12.21 -15.10 -3.95
C PHE A 24 -11.54 -15.00 -2.57
N LEU A 25 -10.36 -15.61 -2.42
CA LEU A 25 -9.55 -15.60 -1.21
C LEU A 25 -8.21 -14.91 -1.48
N VAL A 26 -7.91 -13.89 -0.69
CA VAL A 26 -6.64 -13.15 -0.80
C VAL A 26 -5.60 -13.81 0.10
N LYS A 27 -4.53 -14.30 -0.49
CA LYS A 27 -3.36 -14.83 0.22
C LYS A 27 -2.27 -13.76 0.21
N PHE A 28 -1.83 -13.38 1.39
CA PHE A 28 -0.72 -12.44 1.57
C PHE A 28 0.57 -13.22 1.79
N GLY A 29 1.62 -12.84 1.08
CA GLY A 29 2.98 -13.31 1.33
C GLY A 29 3.57 -12.78 2.64
N THR A 30 4.87 -12.95 2.80
CA THR A 30 5.62 -12.34 3.90
C THR A 30 5.96 -10.89 3.55
N PRO A 31 5.83 -9.92 4.48
CA PRO A 31 6.26 -8.56 4.22
C PRO A 31 7.75 -8.47 3.89
N ILE A 32 8.08 -7.85 2.77
CA ILE A 32 9.44 -7.64 2.26
C ILE A 32 9.78 -6.15 2.40
N PRO A 33 10.90 -5.79 3.06
CA PRO A 33 11.30 -4.39 3.21
C PRO A 33 11.48 -3.68 1.86
N LEU A 34 10.96 -2.46 1.77
CA LEU A 34 11.13 -1.56 0.63
C LEU A 34 11.91 -0.31 1.12
N PRO A 35 13.25 -0.40 1.26
CA PRO A 35 14.05 0.63 1.90
C PRO A 35 14.17 1.91 1.05
N GLY A 36 14.45 3.03 1.71
CA GLY A 36 14.72 4.30 1.02
C GLY A 36 13.50 5.13 0.68
N GLY A 37 12.34 4.87 1.29
CA GLY A 37 11.17 5.75 1.18
C GLY A 37 11.45 7.14 1.73
N VAL A 38 11.24 8.16 0.91
CA VAL A 38 11.46 9.59 1.21
C VAL A 38 10.13 10.26 1.55
N GLU A 39 9.11 10.00 0.74
CA GLU A 39 7.77 10.59 0.88
C GLU A 39 6.72 9.62 0.34
N LEU A 40 5.54 9.61 0.96
CA LEU A 40 4.42 8.78 0.55
C LEU A 40 3.12 9.59 0.59
N THR A 41 2.47 9.73 -0.55
CA THR A 41 1.20 10.44 -0.69
C THR A 41 0.09 9.49 -1.15
N PHE A 42 -1.14 9.81 -0.74
CA PHE A 42 -2.35 9.09 -1.14
C PHE A 42 -3.46 10.09 -1.43
N GLU A 43 -3.87 10.17 -2.68
CA GLU A 43 -4.97 11.01 -3.14
C GLU A 43 -6.25 10.16 -3.22
N PRO A 44 -7.36 10.55 -2.55
CA PRO A 44 -8.59 9.78 -2.60
C PRO A 44 -9.08 9.62 -4.05
N ARG A 45 -9.44 8.40 -4.40
CA ARG A 45 -10.01 8.07 -5.70
C ARG A 45 -11.50 7.75 -5.58
N GLY A 46 -12.29 8.38 -6.44
CA GLY A 46 -13.70 8.10 -6.63
C GLY A 46 -14.58 9.34 -6.53
N ASP A 47 -15.72 9.26 -7.18
CA ASP A 47 -16.59 10.41 -7.41
C ASP A 47 -17.70 10.52 -6.36
N LEU A 48 -18.20 11.74 -6.18
CA LEU A 48 -19.48 11.98 -5.52
C LEU A 48 -20.58 11.66 -6.54
N ILE A 49 -21.33 10.60 -6.29
CA ILE A 49 -22.52 10.28 -7.07
C ILE A 49 -23.59 11.27 -6.63
N GLU A 50 -23.89 12.23 -7.48
CA GLU A 50 -24.95 13.21 -7.28
C GLU A 50 -26.18 12.83 -8.11
N PHE A 51 -27.35 12.92 -7.49
CA PHE A 51 -28.63 12.72 -8.12
C PHE A 51 -29.50 13.95 -7.86
N TYR A 52 -29.92 14.59 -8.94
CA TYR A 52 -30.72 15.81 -8.92
C TYR A 52 -32.19 15.47 -9.19
N ALA A 53 -33.08 16.02 -8.37
CA ALA A 53 -34.53 15.95 -8.55
C ALA A 53 -35.16 17.27 -8.09
N ASP A 54 -36.27 17.67 -8.71
CA ASP A 54 -36.94 18.96 -8.45
C ASP A 54 -35.98 20.17 -8.51
N ASP A 55 -35.11 20.19 -9.53
CA ASP A 55 -34.08 21.22 -9.75
C ASP A 55 -33.12 21.45 -8.58
N MET A 56 -32.97 20.47 -7.67
CA MET A 56 -32.03 20.52 -6.55
C MET A 56 -31.26 19.21 -6.37
N LEU A 57 -30.10 19.27 -5.68
CA LEU A 57 -29.37 18.08 -5.28
C LEU A 57 -30.22 17.29 -4.28
N TYR A 58 -30.77 16.17 -4.74
CA TYR A 58 -31.71 15.35 -3.98
C TYR A 58 -31.00 14.24 -3.21
N TYR A 59 -29.90 13.71 -3.75
CA TYR A 59 -29.09 12.69 -3.11
C TYR A 59 -27.62 12.81 -3.54
N ALA A 60 -26.72 12.60 -2.59
CA ALA A 60 -25.29 12.48 -2.85
C ALA A 60 -24.71 11.29 -2.09
N ALA A 61 -23.88 10.47 -2.75
CA ALA A 61 -23.15 9.39 -2.12
C ALA A 61 -21.71 9.32 -2.60
N SER A 62 -20.77 9.10 -1.68
CA SER A 62 -19.37 8.90 -2.03
C SER A 62 -19.14 7.48 -2.56
N ASN A 63 -18.48 7.35 -3.71
CA ASN A 63 -17.97 6.08 -4.20
C ASN A 63 -16.49 5.95 -3.81
N ASN A 64 -16.16 5.12 -2.83
CA ASN A 64 -14.77 4.91 -2.44
C ASN A 64 -14.09 3.91 -3.38
N GLN A 65 -13.37 4.41 -4.38
CA GLN A 65 -12.59 3.61 -5.33
C GLN A 65 -11.12 3.45 -4.90
N GLY A 66 -10.79 3.89 -3.69
CA GLY A 66 -9.48 3.72 -3.10
C GLY A 66 -8.62 4.99 -3.17
N TYR A 67 -7.36 4.85 -3.57
CA TYR A 67 -6.41 5.96 -3.65
C TYR A 67 -5.46 5.83 -4.83
N ASP A 68 -5.06 6.96 -5.40
CA ASP A 68 -3.85 7.07 -6.22
C ASP A 68 -2.68 7.41 -5.28
N GLY A 69 -1.68 6.53 -5.26
CA GLY A 69 -0.53 6.61 -4.36
C GLY A 69 0.75 6.95 -5.11
N THR A 70 1.60 7.79 -4.50
CA THR A 70 2.96 8.06 -4.99
C THR A 70 3.95 7.86 -3.86
N LEU A 71 4.88 6.93 -4.05
CA LEU A 71 6.02 6.71 -3.17
C LEU A 71 7.28 7.27 -3.84
N SER A 72 7.84 8.32 -3.25
CA SER A 72 9.18 8.79 -3.59
C SER A 72 10.19 7.91 -2.87
N ILE A 73 11.05 7.21 -3.62
CA ILE A 73 12.01 6.22 -3.10
C ILE A 73 13.41 6.45 -3.66
N ALA A 74 14.46 6.23 -2.88
CA ALA A 74 15.84 6.41 -3.32
C ALA A 74 16.17 5.52 -4.54
N THR A 75 15.81 4.25 -4.51
CA THR A 75 15.99 3.29 -5.61
C THR A 75 14.90 2.23 -5.50
N ILE A 76 14.36 1.81 -6.63
CA ILE A 76 13.42 0.68 -6.67
C ILE A 76 14.25 -0.61 -6.56
N PRO A 77 14.08 -1.43 -5.52
CA PRO A 77 14.83 -2.67 -5.40
C PRO A 77 14.49 -3.66 -6.52
N GLU A 78 15.48 -4.40 -6.99
CA GLU A 78 15.34 -5.44 -8.03
C GLU A 78 14.22 -6.44 -7.70
N GLN A 79 14.16 -6.90 -6.44
CA GLN A 79 13.11 -7.83 -6.02
C GLN A 79 11.70 -7.24 -6.19
N PHE A 80 11.52 -5.94 -5.98
CA PHE A 80 10.22 -5.28 -6.20
C PHE A 80 9.91 -5.17 -7.69
N ALA A 81 10.92 -4.88 -8.52
CA ALA A 81 10.75 -4.84 -9.97
C ALA A 81 10.28 -6.21 -10.51
N ILE A 82 10.85 -7.30 -10.00
CA ILE A 82 10.43 -8.66 -10.35
C ILE A 82 9.04 -8.99 -9.79
N ASP A 83 8.83 -8.77 -8.48
CA ASP A 83 7.62 -9.23 -7.78
C ASP A 83 6.37 -8.43 -8.16
N ALA A 84 6.51 -7.13 -8.39
CA ALA A 84 5.38 -6.20 -8.54
C ALA A 84 5.32 -5.52 -9.91
N LEU A 85 6.45 -5.19 -10.54
CA LEU A 85 6.46 -4.59 -11.89
C LEU A 85 6.44 -5.65 -13.01
N GLY A 86 6.82 -6.89 -12.68
CA GLY A 86 6.81 -8.03 -13.61
C GLY A 86 8.05 -8.09 -14.50
N GLU A 87 9.15 -7.46 -14.09
CA GLU A 87 10.43 -7.56 -14.79
C GLU A 87 11.05 -8.96 -14.62
N GLU A 88 11.79 -9.43 -15.62
CA GLU A 88 12.34 -10.79 -15.66
C GLU A 88 13.87 -10.78 -15.60
N LEU A 89 14.42 -11.43 -14.58
CA LEU A 89 15.87 -11.60 -14.44
C LEU A 89 16.32 -12.76 -15.33
N ASP A 90 17.23 -12.48 -16.26
CA ASP A 90 18.00 -13.52 -16.93
C ASP A 90 19.09 -14.01 -15.97
N GLU A 91 18.96 -15.23 -15.45
CA GLU A 91 19.93 -15.79 -14.50
C GLU A 91 21.30 -16.11 -15.12
N THR A 92 21.36 -16.26 -16.45
CA THR A 92 22.63 -16.56 -17.15
C THR A 92 23.44 -15.30 -17.34
N ASP A 93 22.79 -14.23 -17.80
CA ASP A 93 23.43 -12.97 -18.16
C ASP A 93 23.41 -11.95 -17.01
N GLY A 94 22.58 -12.16 -15.98
CA GLY A 94 22.46 -11.28 -14.81
C GLY A 94 21.82 -9.94 -15.13
N VAL A 95 20.90 -9.91 -16.11
CA VAL A 95 20.24 -8.68 -16.58
C VAL A 95 18.73 -8.74 -16.34
N LEU A 96 18.16 -7.60 -15.97
CA LEU A 96 16.74 -7.45 -15.71
C LEU A 96 16.05 -6.89 -16.97
N ASN A 97 15.02 -7.60 -17.44
CA ASN A 97 14.32 -7.30 -18.68
C ASN A 97 12.89 -6.84 -18.40
N GLU A 98 12.54 -5.67 -18.93
CA GLU A 98 11.14 -5.23 -18.99
C GLU A 98 10.50 -5.73 -20.29
N LEU A 99 9.68 -6.78 -20.21
CA LEU A 99 8.95 -7.28 -21.38
C LEU A 99 7.74 -6.41 -21.71
N ALA A 100 7.43 -6.27 -23.00
CA ALA A 100 6.30 -5.45 -23.46
C ALA A 100 4.95 -6.00 -22.96
N ASP A 101 4.83 -7.31 -22.83
CA ASP A 101 3.65 -8.04 -22.37
C ASP A 101 3.68 -8.40 -20.88
N ALA A 102 4.76 -8.07 -20.17
CA ALA A 102 4.84 -8.22 -18.72
C ALA A 102 3.70 -7.46 -18.04
N LYS A 103 3.03 -8.17 -17.13
CA LYS A 103 1.97 -7.61 -16.28
C LYS A 103 2.48 -7.53 -14.86
N GLY A 104 2.42 -6.32 -14.31
CA GLY A 104 2.65 -6.11 -12.89
C GLY A 104 1.70 -6.95 -12.05
N LYS A 105 2.18 -7.40 -10.89
CA LYS A 105 1.39 -8.18 -9.94
C LYS A 105 0.96 -7.28 -8.79
N PRO A 106 -0.26 -7.45 -8.29
CA PRO A 106 -0.70 -6.66 -7.16
C PRO A 106 0.08 -7.01 -5.89
N PHE A 107 0.13 -6.07 -4.96
CA PHE A 107 0.80 -6.23 -3.67
C PHE A 107 0.05 -5.45 -2.58
N ALA A 108 0.26 -5.81 -1.31
CA ALA A 108 -0.12 -4.95 -0.19
C ALA A 108 1.05 -4.05 0.20
N LEU A 109 0.78 -2.80 0.56
CA LEU A 109 1.79 -1.86 1.03
C LEU A 109 1.61 -1.59 2.52
N LEU A 110 2.62 -1.91 3.32
CA LEU A 110 2.69 -1.61 4.74
C LEU A 110 3.68 -0.47 4.96
N PHE A 111 3.36 0.43 5.87
CA PHE A 111 4.23 1.53 6.24
C PHE A 111 3.80 2.06 7.60
N GLU A 112 4.64 2.89 8.22
CA GLU A 112 4.23 3.62 9.42
C GLU A 112 4.58 5.09 9.32
N PHE A 113 3.70 5.91 9.89
CA PHE A 113 3.99 7.29 10.18
C PHE A 113 4.31 7.41 11.65
N ASP A 114 5.46 8.02 11.94
CA ASP A 114 5.89 8.24 13.31
C ASP A 114 4.94 9.23 14.03
N GLY A 115 4.87 9.14 15.35
CA GLY A 115 3.93 9.92 16.16
C GLY A 115 4.53 10.28 17.52
N ASP A 116 3.93 11.24 18.23
CA ASP A 116 4.43 11.68 19.54
C ASP A 116 4.26 10.65 20.67
N VAL A 117 3.46 9.60 20.45
CA VAL A 117 3.28 8.50 21.41
C VAL A 117 3.68 7.15 20.81
N ASN A 118 3.12 6.78 19.66
CA ASN A 118 3.43 5.53 18.96
C ASN A 118 3.38 5.75 17.44
N ALA A 119 4.16 4.99 16.68
CA ALA A 119 3.99 4.99 15.23
C ALA A 119 2.61 4.44 14.85
N THR A 120 1.93 5.12 13.93
CA THR A 120 0.68 4.64 13.33
C THR A 120 1.06 3.76 12.15
N ARG A 121 0.77 2.46 12.24
CA ARG A 121 1.07 1.49 11.18
C ARG A 121 -0.13 1.32 10.27
N HIS A 122 0.14 1.26 8.99
CA HIS A 122 -0.84 1.21 7.92
C HIS A 122 -0.64 -0.03 7.06
N VAL A 123 -1.72 -0.48 6.45
CA VAL A 123 -1.73 -1.42 5.33
C VAL A 123 -2.72 -0.92 4.28
N MET A 124 -2.27 -0.88 3.03
CA MET A 124 -3.10 -0.76 1.82
C MET A 124 -3.14 -2.15 1.19
N TYR A 125 -4.32 -2.73 1.02
CA TYR A 125 -4.42 -4.19 0.79
C TYR A 125 -4.17 -4.62 -0.66
N ASN A 126 -4.42 -3.73 -1.63
CA ASN A 126 -4.40 -4.08 -3.04
C ASN A 126 -3.87 -2.90 -3.87
N CYS A 127 -2.55 -2.81 -3.93
CA CYS A 127 -1.80 -1.85 -4.73
C CYS A 127 -1.38 -2.48 -6.05
N SER A 128 -1.54 -1.73 -7.15
CA SER A 128 -1.00 -2.06 -8.46
C SER A 128 -0.08 -0.93 -8.90
N ALA A 129 1.21 -1.21 -9.03
CA ALA A 129 2.20 -0.23 -9.46
C ALA A 129 2.16 -0.02 -10.98
N SER A 130 2.42 1.22 -11.38
CA SER A 130 2.68 1.60 -12.76
C SER A 130 4.17 1.52 -13.05
N ARG A 131 4.54 1.32 -14.32
CA ARG A 131 5.94 1.38 -14.75
C ARG A 131 6.56 2.72 -14.32
N PRO A 132 7.69 2.71 -13.61
CA PRO A 132 8.31 3.94 -13.13
C PRO A 132 8.93 4.72 -14.29
N THR A 133 8.96 6.05 -14.17
CA THR A 133 9.68 6.89 -15.12
C THR A 133 11.18 6.71 -14.92
N ILE A 134 11.90 6.36 -15.99
CA ILE A 134 13.37 6.33 -15.98
C ILE A 134 13.89 7.76 -16.16
N ALA A 135 14.39 8.36 -15.08
CA ALA A 135 14.98 9.69 -15.10
C ALA A 135 16.14 9.80 -14.11
N SER A 136 17.12 10.63 -14.44
CA SER A 136 18.24 10.96 -13.56
C SER A 136 18.71 12.38 -13.84
N LYS A 137 19.25 13.06 -12.82
CA LYS A 137 19.84 14.41 -12.93
C LYS A 137 21.32 14.37 -12.60
N THR A 138 22.11 15.19 -13.29
CA THR A 138 23.54 15.38 -12.98
C THR A 138 23.71 16.08 -11.62
N LYS A 139 24.80 15.75 -10.92
CA LYS A 139 25.11 16.39 -9.63
C LYS A 139 25.47 17.86 -9.85
N THR A 140 24.90 18.74 -9.03
CA THR A 140 25.29 20.16 -8.97
C THR A 140 26.20 20.40 -7.77
N SER A 141 26.35 21.65 -7.33
CA SER A 141 27.14 22.00 -6.12
C SER A 141 26.54 21.44 -4.83
N SER A 142 25.27 21.04 -4.81
CA SER A 142 24.68 20.23 -3.73
C SER A 142 24.61 18.75 -4.15
N ALA A 143 25.09 17.86 -3.30
CA ALA A 143 25.10 16.41 -3.53
C ALA A 143 23.78 15.75 -3.08
N GLU A 144 22.64 16.34 -3.44
CA GLU A 144 21.33 15.75 -3.13
C GLU A 144 21.10 14.49 -3.99
N PRO A 145 20.71 13.35 -3.40
CA PRO A 145 20.41 12.15 -4.15
C PRO A 145 19.13 12.34 -4.97
N ASN A 146 19.10 11.75 -6.17
CA ASN A 146 17.87 11.66 -6.97
C ASN A 146 16.88 10.70 -6.29
N THR A 147 15.59 10.96 -6.46
CA THR A 147 14.50 10.07 -6.05
C THR A 147 13.79 9.50 -7.27
N ASN A 148 13.31 8.27 -7.15
CA ASN A 148 12.42 7.62 -8.09
C ASN A 148 10.98 7.77 -7.62
N GLU A 149 10.05 8.04 -8.53
CA GLU A 149 8.63 8.06 -8.24
C GLU A 149 8.01 6.71 -8.60
N LEU A 150 7.52 5.99 -7.59
CA LEU A 150 6.71 4.80 -7.78
C LEU A 150 5.24 5.17 -7.61
N LYS A 151 4.51 5.24 -8.73
CA LYS A 151 3.06 5.49 -8.76
C LYS A 151 2.31 4.16 -8.70
N PHE A 152 1.22 4.12 -7.96
CA PHE A 152 0.40 2.93 -7.82
C PHE A 152 -1.04 3.27 -7.48
N VAL A 153 -1.98 2.40 -7.85
CA VAL A 153 -3.39 2.52 -7.47
C VAL A 153 -3.67 1.55 -6.34
N SER A 154 -4.22 2.03 -5.22
CA SER A 154 -4.72 1.20 -4.13
C SER A 154 -6.23 1.04 -4.24
N SER A 155 -6.72 -0.09 -4.73
CA SER A 155 -8.16 -0.34 -4.94
C SER A 155 -8.82 -1.12 -3.79
N PRO A 156 -10.16 -1.03 -3.62
CA PRO A 156 -10.88 -1.88 -2.69
C PRO A 156 -10.75 -3.36 -3.05
N ILE A 157 -10.62 -4.22 -2.04
CA ILE A 157 -10.58 -5.68 -2.21
C ILE A 157 -11.39 -6.37 -1.10
N VAL A 158 -12.07 -7.46 -1.43
CA VAL A 158 -12.74 -8.31 -0.44
C VAL A 158 -11.73 -9.34 0.06
N LEU A 159 -11.34 -9.24 1.34
CA LEU A 159 -10.27 -10.07 1.92
C LEU A 159 -10.69 -11.52 2.21
N ALA A 160 -11.99 -11.77 2.39
CA ALA A 160 -12.54 -13.08 2.69
C ALA A 160 -13.98 -13.19 2.17
N PRO A 161 -14.48 -14.40 1.82
CA PRO A 161 -15.85 -14.61 1.40
C PRO A 161 -16.87 -14.00 2.38
N GLY A 162 -17.84 -13.26 1.85
CA GLY A 162 -18.86 -12.55 2.65
C GLY A 162 -18.35 -11.27 3.36
N GLY A 163 -17.09 -10.89 3.16
CA GLY A 163 -16.51 -9.63 3.64
C GLY A 163 -16.98 -8.42 2.84
N ARG A 164 -16.83 -7.22 3.44
CA ARG A 164 -16.99 -5.96 2.71
C ARG A 164 -15.69 -5.57 2.01
N PRO A 165 -15.73 -4.84 0.88
CA PRO A 165 -14.53 -4.30 0.26
C PRO A 165 -13.75 -3.42 1.23
N MET A 166 -12.44 -3.66 1.33
CA MET A 166 -11.51 -2.93 2.18
C MET A 166 -10.40 -2.33 1.33
N VAL A 167 -10.07 -1.08 1.59
CA VAL A 167 -8.93 -0.39 0.94
C VAL A 167 -7.71 -0.41 1.86
N LYS A 168 -7.91 0.02 3.11
CA LYS A 168 -6.84 0.19 4.08
C LYS A 168 -7.22 -0.22 5.50
N THR A 169 -6.23 -0.46 6.32
CA THR A 169 -6.37 -0.55 7.79
C THR A 169 -5.19 0.14 8.45
N LYS A 170 -5.43 0.70 9.64
CA LYS A 170 -4.38 1.31 10.44
C LYS A 170 -4.51 0.93 11.91
N THR A 171 -3.40 0.98 12.64
CA THR A 171 -3.41 0.84 14.09
C THR A 171 -4.05 2.06 14.75
N THR A 172 -4.51 1.87 15.98
CA THR A 172 -5.07 2.94 16.83
C THR A 172 -4.44 2.85 18.21
N ALA A 173 -4.70 3.82 19.07
CA ALA A 173 -4.30 3.74 20.48
C ALA A 173 -4.82 2.47 21.18
N LYS A 174 -5.91 1.85 20.70
CA LYS A 174 -6.51 0.64 21.28
C LYS A 174 -6.03 -0.67 20.64
N THR A 175 -5.14 -0.61 19.65
CA THR A 175 -4.57 -1.83 19.04
C THR A 175 -3.84 -2.64 20.11
N THR A 176 -4.08 -3.95 20.16
CA THR A 176 -3.43 -4.83 21.13
C THR A 176 -1.93 -4.93 20.83
N GLN A 177 -1.11 -5.13 21.86
CA GLN A 177 0.34 -5.23 21.69
C GLN A 177 0.74 -6.37 20.74
N ALA A 178 0.00 -7.49 20.76
CA ALA A 178 0.21 -8.61 19.84
C ALA A 178 0.02 -8.20 18.37
N ILE A 179 -1.12 -7.55 18.05
CA ILE A 179 -1.39 -7.06 16.69
C ILE A 179 -0.35 -6.01 16.28
N TYR A 180 0.02 -5.12 17.20
CA TYR A 180 1.04 -4.11 16.95
C TYR A 180 2.37 -4.77 16.59
N ASN A 181 2.89 -5.66 17.44
CA ASN A 181 4.19 -6.33 17.25
C ASN A 181 4.26 -7.24 16.02
N ASP A 182 3.13 -7.80 15.60
CA ASP A 182 3.07 -8.72 14.45
C ASP A 182 2.82 -8.01 13.12
N TRP A 183 2.62 -6.68 13.11
CA TRP A 183 2.22 -5.93 11.92
C TRP A 183 3.13 -6.14 10.71
N TYR A 184 4.44 -6.24 10.93
CA TYR A 184 5.44 -6.48 9.88
C TYR A 184 5.85 -7.95 9.76
N LYS A 185 5.25 -8.85 10.55
CA LYS A 185 5.45 -10.30 10.42
C LYS A 185 4.43 -10.91 9.47
N LYS A 186 3.21 -10.36 9.43
CA LYS A 186 2.14 -10.78 8.52
C LYS A 186 1.15 -9.64 8.32
N VAL A 187 0.49 -9.63 7.16
CA VAL A 187 -0.60 -8.69 6.89
C VAL A 187 -1.73 -8.91 7.90
N TYR A 188 -2.18 -7.83 8.52
CA TYR A 188 -3.34 -7.89 9.40
C TYR A 188 -4.60 -8.19 8.59
N VAL A 189 -5.20 -9.35 8.84
CA VAL A 189 -6.56 -9.68 8.40
C VAL A 189 -7.34 -10.06 9.63
N LYS A 190 -8.53 -9.47 9.82
CA LYS A 190 -9.37 -9.80 10.98
C LYS A 190 -9.88 -11.23 10.83
N THR A 191 -9.39 -12.13 11.68
CA THR A 191 -9.99 -13.45 11.82
C THR A 191 -11.34 -13.30 12.54
N PRO A 192 -12.44 -13.87 12.00
CA PRO A 192 -13.69 -13.95 12.73
C PRO A 192 -13.44 -14.62 14.09
N ALA A 193 -14.00 -14.07 15.17
CA ALA A 193 -13.97 -14.76 16.45
C ALA A 193 -14.72 -16.09 16.27
N ALA A 194 -14.15 -17.19 16.76
CA ALA A 194 -14.88 -18.45 16.84
C ALA A 194 -16.22 -18.20 17.56
N PRO A 195 -17.34 -18.75 17.08
CA PRO A 195 -18.61 -18.59 17.78
C PRO A 195 -18.40 -19.04 19.22
N LYS A 196 -18.70 -18.15 20.18
CA LYS A 196 -18.80 -18.56 21.58
C LYS A 196 -19.84 -19.67 21.61
N GLY A 197 -19.44 -20.84 22.09
CA GLY A 197 -20.24 -22.06 22.07
C GLY A 197 -21.70 -21.82 22.48
N ALA A 198 -22.59 -22.51 21.78
CA ALA A 198 -24.00 -22.64 22.11
C ALA A 198 -24.19 -23.27 23.50
#